data_AF-G5SVB0-F1
#
_entry.id   AF-G5SVB0-F1
#
_cell.length_a   1.000
_cell.length_b   1.000
_cell.length_c   1.000
_cell.angle_alpha   90.00
_cell.angle_beta   90.00
_cell.angle_gamma   90.00
#
_symmetry.space_group_name_H-M   'P 1'
#
loop_
_entity.id
_entity.type
_entity.pdbx_description
1 polymer ?
#
loop_
_entity_poly.entity_id
_entity_poly.type
_entity_poly.pdbx_seq_one_letter_code
_entity_poly.pdbx_strand_id
1 'polypeptide(L)'
;MKIRYKHQRFQAEATKCVSDVFQGQPKHDGSRTFLNKFGALDFDGFGNLPLVLDNESICENVRGVQMAEGLRPVEHLEGDGRTFTVEMETGTGKTYTYIKTMYELNACYGWSKFVIVVPSIAIREGVYKSFESMAEHFAEEYGKRMQYFVYNSKQLAKIDAFASDNGIHAMIINTQAFNASLNEDKN
;
A
#
# COMPACT_ATOMS: atom_id res chain seq x y z
N MET A 1 -10.36 -15.14 -23.61
CA MET A 1 -11.22 -15.49 -22.46
C MET A 1 -11.04 -14.40 -21.40
N LYS A 2 -12.07 -13.62 -21.05
CA LYS A 2 -11.96 -12.65 -19.94
C LYS A 2 -12.10 -13.39 -18.62
N ILE A 3 -11.13 -13.25 -17.73
CA ILE A 3 -11.21 -13.81 -16.37
C ILE A 3 -12.26 -12.99 -15.61
N ARG A 4 -13.23 -13.65 -15.00
CA ARG A 4 -14.24 -13.00 -14.16
C ARG A 4 -13.86 -13.20 -12.71
N TYR A 5 -13.39 -12.13 -12.06
CA TYR A 5 -13.11 -12.15 -10.63
C TYR A 5 -14.42 -12.19 -9.86
N LYS A 6 -14.46 -12.97 -8.78
CA LYS A 6 -15.61 -13.06 -7.88
C LYS A 6 -15.26 -12.35 -6.59
N HIS A 7 -16.17 -11.53 -6.09
CA HIS A 7 -16.04 -10.99 -4.74
C HIS A 7 -16.17 -12.13 -3.73
N GLN A 8 -15.10 -12.39 -2.99
CA GLN A 8 -15.11 -13.34 -1.89
C GLN A 8 -15.17 -12.57 -0.58
N ARG A 9 -16.14 -12.92 0.27
CA ARG A 9 -16.45 -12.18 1.49
C ARG A 9 -15.24 -12.01 2.40
N PHE A 10 -14.49 -13.08 2.63
CA PHE A 10 -13.30 -13.06 3.49
C PHE A 10 -12.18 -12.14 2.96
N GLN A 11 -12.09 -11.92 1.64
CA GLN A 11 -11.12 -10.97 1.07
C GLN A 11 -11.54 -9.53 1.38
N ALA A 12 -12.85 -9.23 1.29
CA ALA A 12 -13.38 -7.93 1.65
C ALA A 12 -13.28 -7.66 3.16
N GLU A 13 -13.54 -8.67 4.00
CA GLU A 13 -13.38 -8.59 5.45
C GLU A 13 -11.91 -8.36 5.86
N ALA A 14 -10.97 -9.11 5.28
CA ALA A 14 -9.54 -8.90 5.54
C ALA A 14 -9.08 -7.49 5.11
N THR A 15 -9.55 -7.01 3.96
CA THR A 15 -9.27 -5.64 3.54
C THR A 15 -9.86 -4.62 4.52
N LYS A 16 -11.10 -4.83 4.99
CA LYS A 16 -11.77 -3.94 5.93
C LYS A 16 -11.01 -3.87 7.26
N CYS A 17 -10.54 -5.00 7.77
CA CYS A 17 -9.72 -5.07 8.98
C CYS A 17 -8.50 -4.14 8.88
N VAL A 18 -7.81 -4.11 7.73
CA VAL A 18 -6.66 -3.20 7.55
C VAL A 18 -7.10 -1.74 7.49
N SER A 19 -8.17 -1.41 6.77
CA SER A 19 -8.65 -0.02 6.73
C SER A 19 -9.13 0.45 8.12
N ASP A 20 -9.72 -0.43 8.92
CA ASP A 20 -10.29 -0.10 10.22
C ASP A 20 -9.23 0.26 11.27
N VAL A 21 -8.01 -0.26 11.14
CA VAL A 21 -6.86 0.12 11.99
C VAL A 21 -6.61 1.64 11.98
N PHE A 22 -6.95 2.32 10.89
CA PHE A 22 -6.73 3.75 10.71
C PHE A 22 -8.00 4.60 10.86
N GLN A 23 -9.07 4.06 11.46
CA GLN A 23 -10.29 4.83 11.72
C GLN A 23 -9.96 6.11 12.51
N GLY A 24 -10.54 7.23 12.07
CA GLY A 24 -10.24 8.56 12.61
C GLY A 24 -9.16 9.32 11.82
N GLN A 25 -8.39 8.66 10.95
CA GLN A 25 -7.48 9.36 10.05
C GLN A 25 -8.29 10.23 9.07
N PRO A 26 -8.01 11.54 8.96
CA PRO A 26 -8.69 12.41 8.02
C PRO A 26 -8.36 12.01 6.58
N LYS A 27 -9.39 12.03 5.73
CA LYS A 27 -9.22 11.89 4.30
C LYS A 27 -8.64 13.16 3.72
N HIS A 28 -7.55 13.02 2.96
CA HIS A 28 -6.93 14.13 2.26
C HIS A 28 -6.69 13.73 0.81
N ASP A 29 -7.13 14.55 -0.15
CA ASP A 29 -7.04 14.26 -1.58
C ASP A 29 -5.62 14.43 -2.17
N GLY A 30 -4.58 14.10 -1.38
CA GLY A 30 -3.18 14.24 -1.76
C GLY A 30 -2.83 15.67 -2.20
N SER A 31 -2.62 16.59 -1.24
CA SER A 31 -2.09 17.91 -1.61
C SER A 31 -0.68 17.77 -2.18
N ARG A 32 -0.30 18.70 -3.07
CA ARG A 32 1.11 18.99 -3.40
C ARG A 32 1.84 19.34 -2.10
N THR A 33 2.39 18.36 -1.41
CA THR A 33 3.00 18.58 -0.10
C THR A 33 4.04 17.51 0.20
N PHE A 34 5.03 17.40 -0.68
CA PHE A 34 6.37 17.11 -0.21
C PHE A 34 7.25 18.28 -0.60
N LEU A 35 7.37 19.30 0.26
CA LEU A 35 8.52 20.18 0.18
C LEU A 35 9.70 19.47 0.85
N ASN A 36 10.20 18.39 0.25
CA ASN A 36 11.44 17.77 0.71
C ASN A 36 12.60 18.62 0.20
N LYS A 37 13.11 19.52 1.05
CA LYS A 37 14.39 20.22 0.80
C LYS A 37 15.54 19.21 0.88
N PHE A 38 15.83 18.50 -0.20
CA PHE A 38 17.14 17.90 -0.42
C PHE A 38 18.06 18.97 -1.03
N GLY A 39 18.64 19.82 -0.17
CA GLY A 39 19.51 20.92 -0.60
C GLY A 39 18.74 22.12 -1.17
N ALA A 40 19.19 22.65 -2.31
CA ALA A 40 18.68 23.88 -2.94
C ALA A 40 17.60 23.65 -4.02
N LEU A 41 17.08 22.43 -4.15
CA LEU A 41 16.04 22.07 -5.13
C LEU A 41 14.70 21.88 -4.41
N ASP A 42 13.72 22.72 -4.76
CA ASP A 42 12.33 22.51 -4.39
C ASP A 42 11.75 21.44 -5.33
N PHE A 43 11.41 20.27 -4.78
CA PHE A 43 10.69 19.24 -5.51
C PHE A 43 9.22 19.30 -5.14
N ASP A 44 8.34 19.64 -6.07
CA ASP A 44 6.90 19.53 -5.86
C ASP A 44 6.45 18.11 -6.17
N GLY A 45 6.02 17.37 -5.14
CA GLY A 45 5.52 16.00 -5.29
C GLY A 45 4.16 15.77 -4.64
N PHE A 46 3.50 14.68 -5.04
CA PHE A 46 2.32 14.14 -4.41
C PHE A 46 2.68 13.07 -3.38
N GLY A 47 2.01 13.15 -2.24
CA GLY A 47 2.29 12.29 -1.11
C GLY A 47 1.08 11.82 -0.35
N ASN A 48 1.27 10.72 0.37
CA ASN A 48 0.33 10.31 1.40
C ASN A 48 0.41 11.33 2.53
N LEU A 49 -0.76 11.79 3.00
CA LEU A 49 -0.82 12.54 4.24
C LEU A 49 -0.19 11.69 5.37
N PRO A 50 0.73 12.26 6.18
CA PRO A 50 1.27 11.56 7.32
C PRO A 50 0.15 11.03 8.23
N LEU A 51 0.43 9.91 8.89
CA LEU A 51 -0.47 9.35 9.90
C LEU A 51 -0.54 10.34 11.07
N VAL A 52 -1.72 10.94 11.29
CA VAL A 52 -1.92 11.94 12.36
C VAL A 52 -2.44 11.30 13.63
N LEU A 53 -2.96 10.08 13.55
CA LEU A 53 -3.36 9.29 14.71
C LEU A 53 -2.13 8.98 15.57
N ASP A 54 -2.30 9.16 16.88
CA ASP A 54 -1.31 8.72 17.85
C ASP A 54 -1.36 7.19 18.02
N ASN A 55 -0.30 6.65 18.64
CA ASN A 55 -0.18 5.21 18.83
C ASN A 55 -1.28 4.65 19.75
N GLU A 56 -1.86 5.45 20.64
CA GLU A 56 -2.95 5.04 21.52
C GLU A 56 -4.23 4.81 20.71
N SER A 57 -4.63 5.78 19.89
CA SER A 57 -5.78 5.68 18.99
C SER A 57 -5.65 4.49 18.03
N ILE A 58 -4.46 4.29 17.45
CA ILE A 58 -4.18 3.14 16.59
C ILE A 58 -4.29 1.83 17.38
N CYS A 59 -3.79 1.79 18.62
CA CYS A 59 -3.85 0.60 19.45
C CYS A 59 -5.30 0.23 19.79
N GLU A 60 -6.15 1.22 20.10
CA GLU A 60 -7.59 1.01 20.31
C GLU A 60 -8.28 0.44 19.06
N ASN A 61 -7.99 0.99 17.88
CA ASN A 61 -8.51 0.47 16.61
C ASN A 61 -8.06 -0.98 16.37
N VAL A 62 -6.77 -1.28 16.57
CA VAL A 62 -6.22 -2.64 16.42
C VAL A 62 -6.92 -3.61 17.37
N ARG A 63 -7.11 -3.24 18.64
CA ARG A 63 -7.85 -4.07 19.62
C ARG A 63 -9.28 -4.30 19.16
N GLY A 64 -9.96 -3.28 18.66
CA GLY A 64 -11.31 -3.39 18.11
C GLY A 64 -11.39 -4.41 16.97
N VAL A 65 -10.46 -4.32 16.01
CA VAL A 65 -10.34 -5.29 14.90
C VAL A 65 -10.05 -6.70 15.43
N GLN A 66 -9.09 -6.85 16.34
CA GLN A 66 -8.75 -8.14 16.93
C GLN A 66 -9.94 -8.79 17.66
N MET A 67 -10.67 -8.03 18.47
CA MET A 67 -11.86 -8.53 19.17
C MET A 67 -12.95 -8.97 18.19
N ALA A 68 -13.18 -8.21 17.12
CA ALA A 68 -14.17 -8.55 16.10
C ALA A 68 -13.83 -9.86 15.36
N GLU A 69 -12.54 -10.11 15.12
CA GLU A 69 -12.03 -11.32 14.48
C GLU A 69 -11.76 -12.48 15.48
N GLY A 70 -12.12 -12.31 16.75
CA GLY A 70 -11.93 -13.34 17.78
C GLY A 70 -10.46 -13.58 18.17
N LEU A 71 -9.57 -12.62 17.91
CA LEU A 71 -8.16 -12.63 18.28
C LEU A 71 -7.96 -12.04 19.69
N ARG A 72 -6.88 -12.46 20.35
CA ARG A 72 -6.47 -11.87 21.63
C ARG A 72 -6.01 -10.42 21.39
N PRO A 73 -6.61 -9.41 22.05
CA PRO A 73 -6.20 -8.03 21.88
C PRO A 73 -4.78 -7.79 22.38
N VAL A 74 -4.01 -6.95 21.69
CA VAL A 74 -2.67 -6.53 22.13
C VAL A 74 -2.74 -5.59 23.33
N GLU A 75 -1.76 -5.68 24.22
CA GLU A 75 -1.61 -4.73 25.33
C GLU A 75 -1.00 -3.41 24.86
N HIS A 76 -0.07 -3.45 23.91
CA HIS A 76 0.55 -2.26 23.31
C HIS A 76 1.03 -2.61 21.91
N LEU A 77 1.27 -1.58 21.09
CA LEU A 77 1.87 -1.76 19.77
C LEU A 77 3.39 -1.87 19.88
N GLU A 78 3.99 -2.78 19.12
CA GLU A 78 5.44 -2.97 19.07
C GLU A 78 6.14 -1.94 18.16
N GLY A 79 7.42 -1.67 18.42
CA GLY A 79 8.26 -0.83 17.58
C GLY A 79 7.73 0.61 17.45
N ASP A 80 7.59 1.08 16.22
CA ASP A 80 6.98 2.38 15.93
C ASP A 80 5.44 2.35 15.98
N GLY A 81 4.83 1.19 16.22
CA GLY A 81 3.39 0.99 16.27
C GLY A 81 2.69 1.05 14.91
N ARG A 82 3.43 0.92 13.80
CA ARG A 82 2.89 1.04 12.43
C ARG A 82 3.05 -0.24 11.60
N THR A 83 3.59 -1.30 12.21
CA THR A 83 3.76 -2.60 11.57
C THR A 83 2.61 -3.52 11.95
N PHE A 84 1.84 -3.94 10.95
CA PHE A 84 0.69 -4.83 11.13
C PHE A 84 0.86 -6.11 10.31
N THR A 85 0.37 -7.22 10.84
CA THR A 85 0.43 -8.54 10.20
C THR A 85 -0.98 -9.00 9.85
N VAL A 86 -1.16 -9.42 8.61
CA VAL A 86 -2.38 -10.10 8.15
C VAL A 86 -2.02 -11.52 7.75
N GLU A 87 -2.55 -12.49 8.49
CA GLU A 87 -2.32 -13.91 8.20
C GLU A 87 -3.40 -14.44 7.27
N MET A 88 -2.98 -15.11 6.19
CA MET A 88 -3.89 -15.70 5.22
C MET A 88 -3.33 -17.00 4.67
N GLU A 89 -4.18 -18.03 4.62
CA GLU A 89 -3.83 -19.35 4.07
C GLU A 89 -3.41 -19.26 2.60
N THR A 90 -2.58 -20.19 2.13
CA THR A 90 -2.15 -20.23 0.72
C THR A 90 -3.34 -20.52 -0.20
N GLY A 91 -3.36 -19.89 -1.37
CA GLY A 91 -4.47 -20.04 -2.33
C GLY A 91 -5.74 -19.22 -2.03
N THR A 92 -5.80 -18.48 -0.92
CA THR A 92 -6.96 -17.63 -0.57
C THR A 92 -6.96 -16.24 -1.24
N GLY A 93 -5.93 -15.92 -2.02
CA GLY A 93 -5.88 -14.67 -2.78
C GLY A 93 -5.28 -13.47 -2.03
N LYS A 94 -4.25 -13.68 -1.21
CA LYS A 94 -3.42 -12.63 -0.58
C LYS A 94 -3.12 -11.44 -1.50
N THR A 95 -2.73 -11.72 -2.75
CA THR A 95 -2.42 -10.69 -3.74
C THR A 95 -3.64 -9.83 -4.08
N TYR A 96 -4.79 -10.45 -4.29
CA TYR A 96 -6.03 -9.71 -4.53
C TYR A 96 -6.37 -8.82 -3.32
N THR A 97 -6.26 -9.37 -2.11
CA THR A 97 -6.59 -8.66 -0.86
C THR A 97 -5.73 -7.42 -0.67
N TYR A 98 -4.39 -7.48 -0.79
CA TYR A 98 -3.59 -6.27 -0.58
C TYR A 98 -3.77 -5.24 -1.70
N ILE A 99 -4.07 -5.64 -2.94
CA ILE A 99 -4.37 -4.70 -4.03
C ILE A 99 -5.68 -3.97 -3.70
N LYS A 100 -6.71 -4.71 -3.30
CA LYS A 100 -7.98 -4.14 -2.84
C LYS A 100 -7.76 -3.20 -1.65
N THR A 101 -6.91 -3.58 -0.70
CA THR A 101 -6.55 -2.75 0.45
C THR A 101 -5.95 -1.41 0.03
N MET A 102 -5.09 -1.35 -0.99
CA MET A 102 -4.58 -0.06 -1.49
C MET A 102 -5.69 0.82 -2.05
N TYR A 103 -6.67 0.26 -2.76
CA TYR A 103 -7.84 1.00 -3.22
C TYR A 103 -8.73 1.47 -2.06
N GLU A 104 -8.96 0.65 -1.04
CA GLU A 104 -9.75 1.04 0.14
C GLU A 104 -9.05 2.11 0.98
N LEU A 105 -7.74 1.99 1.20
CA LEU A 105 -6.96 3.04 1.88
C LEU A 105 -7.01 4.36 1.10
N ASN A 106 -7.02 4.30 -0.23
CA ASN A 106 -7.25 5.49 -1.04
C ASN A 106 -8.69 6.04 -0.91
N ALA A 107 -9.69 5.15 -0.91
CA ALA A 107 -11.09 5.55 -0.78
C ALA A 107 -11.40 6.20 0.58
N CYS A 108 -10.88 5.61 1.67
CA CYS A 108 -11.08 6.07 3.04
C CYS A 108 -10.21 7.27 3.40
N TYR A 109 -8.92 7.25 3.07
CA TYR A 109 -7.93 8.18 3.61
C TYR A 109 -7.19 9.00 2.55
N GLY A 110 -7.36 8.68 1.27
CA GLY A 110 -6.73 9.39 0.15
C GLY A 110 -5.28 8.99 -0.11
N TRP A 111 -4.73 8.01 0.62
CA TRP A 111 -3.39 7.48 0.37
C TRP A 111 -3.29 6.89 -1.03
N SER A 112 -2.26 7.32 -1.77
CA SER A 112 -2.12 7.07 -3.19
C SER A 112 -0.75 6.51 -3.57
N LYS A 113 0.24 6.53 -2.69
CA LYS A 113 1.59 6.03 -2.95
C LYS A 113 1.86 4.78 -2.13
N PHE A 114 2.06 3.65 -2.80
CA PHE A 114 2.28 2.35 -2.17
C PHE A 114 3.57 1.71 -2.69
N VAL A 115 4.31 1.06 -1.78
CA VAL A 115 5.51 0.27 -2.12
C VAL A 115 5.29 -1.17 -1.66
N ILE A 116 5.50 -2.11 -2.57
CA ILE A 116 5.33 -3.55 -2.33
C ILE A 116 6.70 -4.18 -2.39
N VAL A 117 7.19 -4.64 -1.24
CA VAL A 117 8.49 -5.31 -1.13
C VAL A 117 8.27 -6.82 -1.17
N VAL A 118 8.95 -7.50 -2.10
CA VAL A 118 8.85 -8.96 -2.28
C VAL A 118 10.21 -9.65 -2.15
N PRO A 119 10.27 -10.93 -1.73
CA PRO A 119 11.56 -11.55 -1.43
C PRO A 119 12.32 -12.03 -2.67
N SER A 120 11.66 -12.19 -3.82
CA SER A 120 12.29 -12.75 -5.03
C SER A 120 11.77 -12.13 -6.33
N ILE A 121 12.56 -12.26 -7.40
CA ILE A 121 12.20 -11.81 -8.75
C ILE A 121 10.97 -12.58 -9.27
N ALA A 122 10.88 -13.88 -9.01
CA ALA A 122 9.72 -14.67 -9.46
C ALA A 122 8.41 -14.18 -8.83
N ILE A 123 8.42 -13.86 -7.52
CA ILE A 123 7.25 -13.31 -6.84
C ILE A 123 6.93 -11.92 -7.40
N ARG A 124 7.95 -11.09 -7.64
CA ARG A 124 7.80 -9.75 -8.26
C ARG A 124 7.07 -9.80 -9.59
N GLU A 125 7.47 -10.69 -10.49
CA GLU A 125 6.82 -10.88 -11.80
C GLU A 125 5.38 -11.38 -11.64
N GLY A 126 5.15 -12.32 -10.71
CA GLY A 126 3.80 -12.81 -10.40
C GLY A 126 2.86 -11.71 -9.86
N VAL A 127 3.38 -10.83 -9.00
CA VAL A 127 2.64 -9.67 -8.50
C VAL A 127 2.34 -8.69 -9.64
N TYR A 128 3.33 -8.34 -10.46
CA TYR A 128 3.14 -7.46 -11.61
C TYR A 128 2.07 -7.99 -12.58
N LYS A 129 2.09 -9.30 -12.87
CA LYS A 129 1.06 -9.94 -13.70
C LYS A 129 -0.32 -9.95 -13.03
N SER A 130 -0.37 -10.05 -11.71
CA SER A 130 -1.63 -9.94 -10.98
C SER A 130 -2.26 -8.56 -11.15
N PHE A 131 -1.47 -7.48 -11.04
CA PHE A 131 -1.92 -6.11 -11.33
C PHE A 131 -2.46 -5.98 -12.76
N GLU A 132 -1.72 -6.47 -13.77
CA GLU A 132 -2.19 -6.48 -15.17
C GLU A 132 -3.55 -7.19 -15.32
N SER A 133 -3.67 -8.37 -14.72
CA SER A 133 -4.88 -9.19 -14.87
C SER A 133 -6.11 -8.60 -14.18
N MET A 134 -5.91 -7.90 -13.05
CA MET A 134 -6.99 -7.34 -12.22
C MET A 134 -7.28 -5.86 -12.50
N ALA A 135 -6.53 -5.21 -13.41
CA ALA A 135 -6.64 -3.77 -13.66
C ALA A 135 -8.04 -3.34 -14.09
N GLU A 136 -8.70 -4.06 -15.01
CA GLU A 136 -10.07 -3.76 -15.43
C GLU A 136 -11.06 -3.98 -14.29
N HIS A 137 -10.93 -5.10 -13.56
CA HIS A 137 -11.80 -5.44 -12.43
C HIS A 137 -11.84 -4.32 -11.37
N PHE A 138 -10.68 -3.87 -10.89
CA PHE A 138 -10.65 -2.82 -9.88
C PHE A 138 -10.99 -1.43 -10.45
N ALA A 139 -10.73 -1.18 -11.73
CA ALA A 139 -11.15 0.07 -12.37
C ALA A 139 -12.68 0.19 -12.45
N GLU A 140 -13.37 -0.92 -12.72
CA GLU A 140 -14.83 -0.99 -12.69
C GLU A 140 -15.37 -0.83 -11.26
N GLU A 141 -14.73 -1.47 -10.27
CA GLU A 141 -15.14 -1.42 -8.85
C GLU A 141 -14.94 -0.03 -8.22
N TYR A 142 -13.81 0.63 -8.47
CA TYR A 142 -13.43 1.89 -7.80
C TYR A 142 -13.53 3.14 -8.69
N GLY A 143 -13.86 2.98 -9.98
CA GLY A 143 -13.97 4.08 -10.95
C GLY A 143 -12.64 4.74 -11.33
N LYS A 144 -11.50 4.16 -10.94
CA LYS A 144 -10.15 4.67 -11.24
C LYS A 144 -9.14 3.56 -11.35
N ARG A 145 -8.10 3.79 -12.16
CA ARG A 145 -7.01 2.84 -12.38
C ARG A 145 -5.80 3.21 -11.55
N MET A 146 -5.26 2.23 -10.84
CA MET A 146 -3.94 2.33 -10.22
C MET A 146 -2.85 2.16 -11.28
N GLN A 147 -1.85 3.03 -11.25
CA GLN A 147 -0.59 2.88 -11.98
C GLN A 147 0.33 1.97 -11.19
N TYR A 148 1.06 1.09 -11.87
CA TYR A 148 1.98 0.18 -11.18
C TYR A 148 3.19 -0.10 -12.05
N PHE A 149 4.34 -0.29 -11.40
CA PHE A 149 5.58 -0.63 -12.10
C PHE A 149 6.54 -1.39 -11.20
N VAL A 150 7.45 -2.11 -11.85
CA VAL A 150 8.60 -2.72 -11.19
C VAL A 150 9.71 -1.69 -11.05
N TYR A 151 10.23 -1.52 -9.83
CA TYR A 151 11.37 -0.64 -9.57
C TYR A 151 12.60 -1.05 -10.39
N ASN A 152 13.23 -0.05 -11.01
CA ASN A 152 14.48 -0.17 -11.71
C ASN A 152 15.21 1.18 -11.62
N SER A 153 16.38 1.22 -10.97
CA SER A 153 17.16 2.45 -10.77
C SER A 153 17.55 3.14 -12.08
N LYS A 154 17.59 2.40 -13.20
CA LYS A 154 17.87 2.95 -14.54
C LYS A 154 16.64 3.59 -15.21
N GLN A 155 15.44 3.43 -14.65
CA GLN A 155 14.17 3.96 -15.21
C GLN A 155 13.65 5.15 -14.38
N LEU A 156 14.46 6.21 -14.30
CA LEU A 156 14.17 7.42 -13.52
C LEU A 156 12.79 8.01 -13.85
N ALA A 157 12.39 8.04 -15.13
CA ALA A 157 11.09 8.58 -15.54
C ALA A 157 9.88 7.92 -14.84
N LYS A 158 9.95 6.63 -14.49
CA LYS A 158 8.87 5.96 -13.74
C LYS A 158 8.87 6.33 -12.26
N ILE A 159 10.06 6.54 -11.69
CA ILE A 159 10.23 7.00 -10.31
C ILE A 159 9.75 8.44 -10.18
N ASP A 160 10.08 9.29 -11.15
CA ASP A 160 9.60 10.67 -11.22
C ASP A 160 8.09 10.72 -11.38
N ALA A 161 7.51 9.89 -12.27
CA ALA A 161 6.05 9.78 -12.41
C ALA A 161 5.38 9.29 -11.13
N PHE A 162 6.00 8.37 -10.39
CA PHE A 162 5.52 7.93 -9.08
C PHE A 162 5.43 9.08 -8.09
N ALA A 163 6.40 10.01 -8.08
CA ALA A 163 6.41 11.15 -7.15
C ALA A 163 5.55 12.34 -7.62
N SER A 164 5.39 12.55 -8.93
CA SER A 164 4.79 13.76 -9.51
C SER A 164 3.35 13.62 -9.97
N ASP A 165 2.80 12.40 -10.09
CA ASP A 165 1.41 12.18 -10.48
C ASP A 165 0.47 12.08 -9.27
N ASN A 166 -0.79 12.50 -9.39
CA ASN A 166 -1.76 12.49 -8.29
C ASN A 166 -2.65 11.22 -8.23
N GLY A 167 -2.49 10.30 -9.19
CA GLY A 167 -3.20 9.03 -9.21
C GLY A 167 -2.76 8.08 -8.10
N ILE A 168 -3.39 6.90 -8.06
CA ILE A 168 -2.96 5.80 -7.18
C ILE A 168 -1.80 5.08 -7.85
N HIS A 169 -0.69 4.89 -7.15
CA HIS A 169 0.52 4.23 -7.64
C HIS A 169 0.99 3.12 -6.71
N ALA A 170 1.40 2.00 -7.29
CA ALA A 170 2.08 0.90 -6.61
C ALA A 170 3.44 0.60 -7.25
N MET A 171 4.52 0.77 -6.49
CA MET A 171 5.87 0.38 -6.90
C MET A 171 6.21 -1.00 -6.33
N ILE A 172 6.59 -1.94 -7.19
CA ILE A 172 6.95 -3.31 -6.78
C ILE A 172 8.49 -3.44 -6.81
N ILE A 173 9.09 -3.78 -5.67
CA ILE A 173 10.54 -3.91 -5.52
C ILE A 173 10.89 -5.23 -4.84
N ASN A 174 11.98 -5.88 -5.24
CA ASN A 174 12.51 -7.04 -4.55
C ASN A 174 13.56 -6.64 -3.51
N THR A 175 13.68 -7.42 -2.42
CA THR A 175 14.60 -7.16 -1.30
C THR A 175 16.05 -6.93 -1.72
N GLN A 176 16.55 -7.66 -2.72
CA GLN A 176 17.90 -7.48 -3.25
C GLN A 176 18.12 -6.07 -3.85
N ALA A 177 17.15 -5.58 -4.63
CA ALA A 177 17.22 -4.25 -5.23
C ALA A 177 17.11 -3.14 -4.17
N PHE A 178 16.27 -3.36 -3.15
CA PHE A 178 16.12 -2.44 -2.01
C PHE A 178 17.41 -2.33 -1.18
N ASN A 179 18.06 -3.46 -0.90
CA ASN A 179 19.33 -3.46 -0.16
C ASN A 179 20.48 -2.87 -0.98
N ALA A 180 20.48 -3.06 -2.30
CA ALA A 180 21.48 -2.45 -3.18
C ALA A 180 21.36 -0.92 -3.20
N SER A 181 20.15 -0.36 -3.29
CA SER A 181 19.97 1.10 -3.26
C SER A 181 20.41 1.73 -1.94
N LEU A 182 20.20 1.06 -0.80
CA LEU A 182 20.66 1.55 0.51
C LEU A 182 22.19 1.57 0.67
N ASN A 183 22.91 0.78 -0.12
CA ASN A 183 24.38 0.74 -0.09
C ASN A 183 25.03 1.70 -1.09
N GLU A 184 24.31 2.11 -2.14
CA GLU A 184 24.79 3.15 -3.07
C GLU A 184 24.92 4.52 -2.37
N ASP A 185 24.06 4.83 -1.40
CA ASP A 185 24.12 6.08 -0.62
C ASP A 185 25.23 6.11 0.46
N LYS A 186 25.99 5.01 0.63
CA LYS A 186 27.08 4.89 1.63
C LYS A 186 28.48 5.05 1.05
N ASN A 187 28.62 5.20 -0.27
CA ASN A 187 29.88 5.41 -0.97
C ASN A 187 29.91 6.78 -1.66
#